data_AF-A0AA39KIJ2-F1
#
_entry.id   AF-A0AA39KIJ2-F1
#
_cell.length_a   1.000
_cell.length_b   1.000
_cell.length_c   1.000
_cell.angle_alpha   90.00
_cell.angle_beta   90.00
_cell.angle_gamma   90.00
#
_symmetry.space_group_name_H-M   'P 1'
#
loop_
_entity.id
_entity.type
_entity.pdbx_description
1 polymer ?
#
loop_
_entity_poly.entity_id
_entity_poly.type
_entity_poly.pdbx_seq_one_letter_code
_entity_poly.pdbx_strand_id
1 'polypeptide(L)'
;MQADFHSFSMVNLDMKEKTLHYRTDDEFLMIFLRPCKYYPESALALMQRIADFRVKNASLLDNLMPQDEKTAIMEGNVVNVLKDRDHKRRRILIVNAGKIWDPSKVSADQMFRLFYLVHEAALLEEETQS
;
A
#
# COMPACT_ATOMS: atom_id res chain seq x y z
N MET A 1 1.89 -5.12 -28.51
CA MET A 1 3.17 -4.61 -28.01
C MET A 1 3.33 -5.15 -26.59
N GLN A 2 4.00 -6.29 -26.47
CA GLN A 2 4.16 -7.04 -25.23
C GLN A 2 5.37 -6.45 -24.50
N ALA A 3 5.17 -5.92 -23.30
CA ALA A 3 6.28 -5.46 -22.46
C ALA A 3 6.99 -6.69 -21.90
N ASP A 4 8.28 -6.78 -22.17
CA ASP A 4 9.16 -7.89 -21.83
C ASP A 4 9.53 -7.80 -20.33
N PHE A 5 9.06 -8.73 -19.51
CA PHE A 5 9.17 -8.71 -18.04
C PHE A 5 10.43 -9.43 -17.50
N HIS A 6 11.44 -9.69 -18.34
CA HIS A 6 12.48 -10.68 -18.03
C HIS A 6 13.87 -10.14 -17.62
N SER A 7 13.96 -8.98 -16.97
CA SER A 7 15.23 -8.55 -16.36
C SER A 7 15.06 -7.68 -15.11
N PHE A 8 14.43 -8.23 -14.07
CA PHE A 8 14.54 -7.67 -12.72
C PHE A 8 15.37 -8.63 -11.87
N SER A 9 16.52 -8.18 -11.38
CA SER A 9 17.26 -8.91 -10.35
C SER A 9 16.34 -9.07 -9.14
N MET A 10 16.08 -10.31 -8.75
CA MET A 10 15.34 -10.63 -7.54
C MET A 10 16.32 -11.11 -6.47
N VAL A 11 16.20 -10.60 -5.24
CA VAL A 11 16.91 -11.15 -4.08
C VAL A 11 15.95 -12.08 -3.34
N ASN A 12 16.48 -13.24 -2.96
CA ASN A 12 15.80 -14.22 -2.12
C ASN A 12 15.94 -13.78 -0.67
N LEU A 13 14.83 -13.45 -0.01
CA LEU A 13 14.80 -13.26 1.43
C LEU A 13 14.30 -14.54 2.08
N ASP A 14 15.21 -15.29 2.69
CA ASP A 14 14.89 -16.49 3.45
C ASP A 14 14.33 -16.09 4.82
N MET A 15 13.00 -16.16 4.94
CA MET A 15 12.36 -16.27 6.24
C MET A 15 12.43 -17.73 6.68
N LYS A 16 12.42 -17.98 8.00
CA LYS A 16 12.52 -19.33 8.61
C LYS A 16 11.59 -20.41 8.00
N GLU A 17 10.58 -20.03 7.22
CA GLU A 17 9.66 -20.96 6.55
C GLU A 17 9.34 -20.63 5.07
N LYS A 18 9.77 -19.49 4.49
CA LYS A 18 9.45 -19.09 3.09
C LYS A 18 10.52 -18.18 2.48
N THR A 19 10.90 -18.47 1.23
CA THR A 19 11.70 -17.58 0.38
C THR A 19 10.80 -16.56 -0.29
N LEU A 20 10.95 -15.29 0.05
CA LEU A 20 10.28 -14.17 -0.62
C LEU A 20 11.17 -13.61 -1.72
N HIS A 21 10.59 -13.45 -2.92
CA HIS A 21 11.27 -12.80 -4.04
C HIS A 21 10.82 -11.35 -4.12
N TYR A 22 11.77 -10.44 -3.92
CA TYR A 22 11.52 -9.01 -4.06
C TYR A 22 12.26 -8.43 -5.25
N ARG A 23 11.65 -7.40 -5.84
CA ARG A 23 12.36 -6.47 -6.72
C ARG A 23 13.50 -5.80 -5.94
N THR A 24 14.59 -5.51 -6.63
CA THR A 24 15.81 -4.95 -6.03
C THR A 24 16.27 -3.65 -6.68
N ASP A 25 15.46 -3.09 -7.57
CA ASP A 25 15.73 -1.76 -8.09
C ASP A 25 15.67 -0.72 -6.96
N ASP A 26 16.53 0.29 -7.09
CA ASP A 26 16.72 1.32 -6.07
C ASP A 26 15.40 1.99 -5.70
N GLU A 27 14.57 2.35 -6.69
CA GLU A 27 13.27 3.00 -6.47
C GLU A 27 12.37 2.17 -5.54
N PHE A 28 12.27 0.86 -5.77
CA PHE A 28 11.52 -0.04 -4.91
C PHE A 28 12.10 -0.15 -3.50
N LEU A 29 13.42 -0.34 -3.38
CA LEU A 29 14.07 -0.50 -2.08
C LEU A 29 13.99 0.78 -1.22
N MET A 30 13.99 1.95 -1.86
CA MET A 30 13.90 3.24 -1.18
C MET A 30 12.60 3.42 -0.38
N ILE A 31 11.50 2.78 -0.81
CA ILE A 31 10.22 2.77 -0.07
C ILE A 31 10.39 2.20 1.35
N PHE A 32 11.30 1.24 1.52
CA PHE A 32 11.57 0.61 2.82
C PHE A 32 12.72 1.28 3.57
N LEU A 33 13.75 1.72 2.84
CA LEU A 33 14.95 2.30 3.45
C LEU A 33 14.70 3.70 4.04
N ARG A 34 13.96 4.58 3.35
CA ARG A 34 13.66 5.94 3.82
C ARG A 34 12.97 5.98 5.19
N PRO A 35 11.84 5.27 5.43
CA PRO A 35 11.19 5.29 6.74
C PRO A 35 12.05 4.62 7.82
N CYS A 36 12.92 3.69 7.42
CA CYS A 36 13.87 3.01 8.31
C CYS A 36 15.20 3.77 8.48
N LYS A 37 15.31 5.03 8.04
CA LYS A 37 16.54 5.85 8.13
C LYS A 37 17.78 5.12 7.59
N TYR A 38 17.57 4.32 6.55
CA TYR A 38 18.58 3.51 5.87
C TYR A 38 19.24 2.42 6.74
N TYR A 39 18.63 2.02 7.86
CA TYR A 39 19.06 0.84 8.63
C TYR A 39 18.59 -0.44 7.92
N PRO A 40 19.50 -1.26 7.34
CA PRO A 40 19.13 -2.39 6.50
C PRO A 40 18.31 -3.45 7.23
N GLU A 41 18.64 -3.74 8.50
CA GLU A 41 17.95 -4.74 9.32
C GLU A 41 16.50 -4.31 9.61
N SER A 42 16.28 -3.00 9.81
CA SER A 42 14.95 -2.44 10.03
C SER A 42 14.11 -2.47 8.76
N ALA A 43 14.71 -2.14 7.61
CA ALA A 43 14.05 -2.21 6.31
C ALA A 43 13.67 -3.66 5.96
N LEU A 44 14.57 -4.62 6.20
CA LEU A 44 14.29 -6.04 6.03
C LEU A 44 13.13 -6.51 6.92
N ALA A 45 13.14 -6.15 8.21
CA ALA A 45 12.04 -6.47 9.12
C ALA A 45 10.70 -5.81 8.70
N LEU A 46 10.74 -4.63 8.07
CA LEU A 46 9.56 -3.99 7.49
C LEU A 46 9.04 -4.77 6.27
N MET A 47 9.92 -5.17 5.35
CA MET A 47 9.56 -5.98 4.18
C MET A 47 8.90 -7.31 4.60
N GLN A 48 9.48 -8.00 5.59
CA GLN A 48 8.92 -9.25 6.13
C GLN A 48 7.52 -9.05 6.70
N ARG A 49 7.32 -8.01 7.52
CA ARG A 49 6.00 -7.68 8.07
C ARG A 49 4.96 -7.38 6.99
N ILE A 50 5.35 -6.69 5.92
CA ILE A 50 4.46 -6.38 4.79
C ILE A 50 4.09 -7.64 4.01
N ALA A 51 5.04 -8.54 3.75
CA ALA A 51 4.73 -9.84 3.14
C ALA A 51 3.77 -10.66 3.99
N ASP A 52 4.03 -10.78 5.29
CA ASP A 52 3.14 -11.51 6.21
C ASP A 52 1.75 -10.88 6.25
N PHE A 53 1.66 -9.55 6.24
CA PHE A 53 0.40 -8.83 6.18
C PHE A 53 -0.37 -9.14 4.89
N ARG A 54 0.29 -9.14 3.74
CA ARG A 54 -0.34 -9.47 2.44
C ARG A 54 -0.85 -10.91 2.41
N VAL A 55 -0.08 -11.87 2.92
CA VAL A 55 -0.50 -13.28 3.01
C VAL A 55 -1.71 -13.44 3.94
N LYS A 56 -1.68 -12.82 5.12
CA LYS A 56 -2.78 -12.90 6.10
C LYS A 56 -4.08 -12.28 5.61
N ASN A 57 -4.00 -11.25 4.76
CA ASN A 57 -5.14 -10.51 4.23
C ASN A 57 -5.40 -10.79 2.74
N ALA A 58 -4.85 -11.89 2.20
CA ALA A 58 -4.93 -12.21 0.77
C ALA A 58 -6.37 -12.31 0.27
N SER A 59 -7.32 -12.75 1.11
CA SER A 59 -8.75 -12.80 0.76
C SER A 59 -9.34 -11.45 0.37
N LEU A 60 -8.75 -10.34 0.83
CA LEU A 60 -9.19 -8.98 0.54
C LEU A 60 -8.24 -8.23 -0.40
N LEU A 61 -6.95 -8.56 -0.42
CA LEU A 61 -5.93 -7.74 -1.06
C LEU A 61 -5.29 -8.39 -2.30
N ASP A 62 -5.51 -9.70 -2.53
CA ASP A 62 -4.90 -10.37 -3.67
C ASP A 62 -5.41 -9.80 -5.00
N ASN A 63 -4.47 -9.40 -5.86
CA ASN A 63 -4.74 -8.73 -7.14
C ASN A 63 -5.70 -7.53 -7.06
N LEU A 64 -5.79 -6.87 -5.91
CA LEU A 64 -6.66 -5.71 -5.73
C LEU A 64 -6.19 -4.53 -6.56
N MET A 65 -7.08 -3.99 -7.37
CA MET A 65 -6.81 -2.86 -8.25
C MET A 65 -7.82 -1.72 -8.04
N PRO A 66 -7.45 -0.46 -8.34
CA PRO A 66 -8.36 0.68 -8.17
C PRO A 66 -9.70 0.54 -8.91
N GLN A 67 -9.73 -0.14 -10.06
CA GLN A 67 -10.97 -0.37 -10.79
C GLN A 67 -11.98 -1.24 -10.03
N ASP A 68 -11.52 -2.13 -9.15
CA ASP A 68 -12.39 -3.05 -8.40
C ASP A 68 -13.24 -2.30 -7.38
N GLU A 69 -12.76 -1.14 -6.92
CA GLU A 69 -13.44 -0.26 -5.96
C GLU A 69 -13.89 1.07 -6.57
N LYS A 70 -13.96 1.17 -7.91
CA LYS A 70 -14.25 2.43 -8.62
C LYS A 70 -15.53 3.12 -8.12
N THR A 71 -16.60 2.37 -7.93
CA THR A 71 -17.89 2.92 -7.44
C THR A 71 -17.73 3.47 -6.02
N ALA A 72 -17.06 2.74 -5.13
CA ALA A 72 -16.83 3.19 -3.76
C ALA A 72 -15.93 4.44 -3.70
N ILE A 73 -14.93 4.54 -4.59
CA ILE A 73 -14.06 5.71 -4.74
C ILE A 73 -14.85 6.94 -5.23
N MET A 74 -15.65 6.78 -6.29
CA MET A 74 -16.29 7.90 -6.98
C MET A 74 -17.59 8.37 -6.31
N GLU A 75 -18.35 7.44 -5.72
CA GLU A 75 -19.72 7.69 -5.25
C GLU A 75 -19.88 7.49 -3.74
N GLY A 76 -18.93 6.82 -3.08
CA GLY A 76 -19.04 6.44 -1.68
C GLY A 76 -18.90 7.61 -0.70
N ASN A 77 -18.17 8.67 -1.05
CA ASN A 77 -17.86 9.81 -0.16
C ASN A 77 -17.32 9.43 1.24
N VAL A 78 -16.87 8.18 1.40
CA VAL A 78 -16.41 7.61 2.69
C VAL A 78 -14.93 7.85 2.94
N VAL A 79 -14.12 7.96 1.88
CA VAL A 79 -12.67 8.12 1.95
C VAL A 79 -12.26 9.23 0.99
N ASN A 80 -11.66 10.29 1.52
CA ASN A 80 -11.20 11.43 0.73
C ASN A 80 -9.75 11.76 1.08
N VAL A 81 -8.91 11.97 0.06
CA VAL A 81 -7.53 12.42 0.26
C VAL A 81 -7.45 13.89 -0.10
N LEU A 82 -7.01 14.73 0.84
CA LEU A 82 -6.81 16.14 0.53
C LEU A 82 -5.66 16.31 -0.48
N LYS A 83 -5.83 17.29 -1.37
CA LYS A 83 -4.80 17.73 -2.30
C LYS A 83 -3.63 18.34 -1.55
N ASP A 84 -3.94 19.18 -0.56
CA ASP A 84 -2.95 19.83 0.27
C ASP A 84 -2.43 18.88 1.35
N ARG A 85 -1.20 19.13 1.78
CA ARG A 85 -0.54 18.44 2.88
C ARG A 85 -0.62 19.28 4.14
N ASP A 86 -0.41 18.66 5.28
CA ASP A 86 -0.32 19.41 6.54
C ASP A 86 1.01 20.19 6.65
N HIS A 87 1.17 20.96 7.73
CA HIS A 87 2.39 21.74 8.00
C HIS A 87 3.68 20.90 8.11
N LYS A 88 3.57 19.58 8.24
CA LYS A 88 4.70 18.62 8.24
C LYS A 88 4.80 17.83 6.94
N ARG A 89 4.10 18.26 5.88
CA ARG A 89 4.05 17.64 4.55
C ARG A 89 3.43 16.23 4.52
N ARG A 90 2.64 15.85 5.52
CA ARG A 90 1.96 14.55 5.57
C ARG A 90 0.69 14.58 4.72
N ARG A 91 0.36 13.46 4.06
CA ARG A 91 -0.94 13.28 3.40
C ARG A 91 -2.06 13.26 4.45
N ILE A 92 -3.17 13.93 4.14
CA ILE A 92 -4.34 13.99 5.00
C ILE A 92 -5.44 13.13 4.37
N LEU A 93 -5.78 12.05 5.06
CA LEU A 93 -6.91 11.18 4.72
C LEU A 93 -8.09 11.49 5.64
N ILE A 94 -9.24 11.80 5.04
CA ILE A 94 -10.50 12.02 5.75
C ILE A 94 -11.37 10.78 5.56
N VAL A 95 -11.81 10.22 6.69
CA VAL A 95 -12.66 9.04 6.74
C VAL A 95 -14.00 9.39 7.37
N ASN A 96 -15.08 9.24 6.61
CA ASN A 96 -16.43 9.54 7.04
C ASN A 96 -17.14 8.28 7.54
N ALA A 97 -16.68 7.68 8.64
CA ALA A 97 -17.25 6.43 9.20
C ALA A 97 -18.50 6.63 10.09
N GLY A 98 -19.15 7.80 10.01
CA GLY A 98 -20.34 8.14 10.79
C GLY A 98 -21.63 8.02 9.97
N LYS A 99 -22.58 8.94 10.17
CA LYS A 99 -23.88 8.97 9.47
C LYS A 99 -23.78 8.92 7.93
N ILE A 100 -22.66 9.39 7.38
CA ILE A 100 -22.42 9.41 5.93
C ILE A 100 -22.15 8.00 5.39
N TRP A 101 -21.59 7.11 6.21
CA TRP A 101 -21.27 5.74 5.79
C TRP A 101 -22.52 4.86 5.85
N ASP A 102 -22.88 4.29 4.70
CA ASP A 102 -23.90 3.26 4.55
C ASP A 102 -23.21 1.90 4.29
N PRO A 103 -23.13 1.00 5.29
CA PRO A 103 -22.48 -0.30 5.17
C PRO A 103 -23.12 -1.23 4.14
N SER A 104 -24.37 -0.96 3.73
CA SER A 104 -25.05 -1.73 2.68
C SER A 104 -24.54 -1.36 1.27
N LYS A 105 -23.93 -0.19 1.11
CA LYS A 105 -23.38 0.31 -0.16
C LYS A 105 -21.87 0.19 -0.24
N VAL A 106 -21.19 0.45 0.88
CA VAL A 106 -19.74 0.27 0.99
C VAL A 106 -19.48 -0.57 2.23
N SER A 107 -19.10 -1.83 2.05
CA SER A 107 -18.84 -2.72 3.19
C SER A 107 -17.57 -2.30 3.96
N ALA A 108 -17.40 -2.82 5.17
CA ALA A 108 -16.17 -2.63 5.94
C ALA A 108 -14.94 -3.16 5.18
N ASP A 109 -15.10 -4.29 4.46
CA ASP A 109 -14.04 -4.87 3.62
C ASP A 109 -13.68 -3.94 2.44
N GLN A 110 -14.67 -3.32 1.80
CA GLN A 110 -14.40 -2.31 0.77
C GLN A 110 -13.71 -1.08 1.38
N MET A 111 -14.14 -0.62 2.55
CA MET A 111 -13.49 0.49 3.24
C MET A 111 -12.02 0.18 3.56
N PHE A 112 -11.72 -1.04 4.01
CA PHE A 112 -10.34 -1.50 4.22
C PHE A 112 -9.54 -1.54 2.92
N ARG A 113 -10.10 -2.08 1.83
CA ARG A 113 -9.49 -2.07 0.50
C ARG A 113 -9.20 -0.66 0.00
N LEU A 114 -10.10 0.30 0.22
CA LEU A 114 -9.88 1.72 -0.09
C LEU A 114 -8.71 2.30 0.69
N PHE A 115 -8.62 2.05 2.00
CA PHE A 115 -7.47 2.50 2.80
C PHE A 115 -6.16 1.92 2.30
N TYR A 116 -6.16 0.64 1.95
CA TYR A 116 -4.98 -0.03 1.40
C TYR A 116 -4.54 0.59 0.07
N LEU A 117 -5.47 0.80 -0.86
CA LEU A 117 -5.18 1.44 -2.16
C LEU A 117 -4.64 2.87 -1.99
N VAL A 118 -5.25 3.67 -1.10
CA VAL A 118 -4.76 5.03 -0.79
C VAL A 118 -3.37 4.97 -0.17
N HIS A 119 -3.12 4.00 0.72
CA HIS A 119 -1.81 3.82 1.35
C HIS A 119 -0.73 3.43 0.32
N GLU A 120 -0.99 2.46 -0.54
CA GLU A 120 -0.04 2.05 -1.60
C GLU A 120 0.25 3.23 -2.55
N ALA A 121 -0.76 4.02 -2.93
CA ALA A 121 -0.54 5.21 -3.74
C ALA A 121 0.29 6.27 -3.00
N ALA A 122 0.06 6.46 -1.70
CA ALA A 122 0.83 7.40 -0.88
C ALA A 122 2.28 6.95 -0.70
N LEU A 123 2.56 5.65 -0.69
CA LEU A 123 3.93 5.10 -0.65
C LEU A 123 4.73 5.41 -1.90
N LEU A 124 4.11 5.73 -3.04
CA LEU A 124 4.83 6.14 -4.26
C LEU A 124 5.30 7.59 -4.22
N GLU A 125 4.80 8.39 -3.28
CA GLU A 125 5.18 9.79 -3.11
C GLU A 125 6.37 9.90 -2.15
N GLU A 126 7.55 10.30 -2.64
CA GLU A 126 8.77 10.37 -1.83
C GLU A 126 8.60 11.22 -0.57
N GLU A 127 7.85 12.33 -0.65
CA GLU A 127 7.60 13.21 0.49
C GLU A 127 6.76 12.57 1.59
N THR A 128 6.07 11.47 1.30
CA THR A 128 5.29 10.72 2.28
C THR A 128 6.11 9.59 2.94
N GLN A 129 7.31 9.28 2.42
CA GLN A 129 8.15 8.17 2.88
C GLN A 129 9.14 8.56 4.01
N SER A 130 9.05 9.80 4.56
CA SER A 130 10.08 10.43 5.41
C SER A 130 9.81 10.38 6.92
#